data_AF-A0A285XQ24-F1
#
_entry.id   AF-A0A285XQ24-F1
#
_cell.length_a   1.000
_cell.length_b   1.000
_cell.length_c   1.000
_cell.angle_alpha   90.00
_cell.angle_beta   90.00
_cell.angle_gamma   90.00
#
_symmetry.space_group_name_H-M   'P 1'
#
loop_
_entity.id
_entity.type
_entity.pdbx_description
1 polymer ?
#
loop_
_entity_poly.entity_id
_entity_poly.type
_entity_poly.pdbx_seq_one_letter_code
_entity_poly.pdbx_strand_id
1 'polypeptide(L)'
;MIWIIGAVLMLVGLLGYTGLWRSWAKGGLSYWVLGLFWFGLGIVLVSVVLALPDRPGWLFWIPAVIALLGAASTWYLPPALTPRWFRALRSSWR
;
A
#
# COMPACT_ATOMS: atom_id res chain seq x y z
N MET A 1 13.43 -13.10 -4.26
CA MET A 1 14.10 -11.84 -3.88
C MET A 1 13.13 -10.65 -3.90
N ILE A 2 12.46 -10.36 -5.03
CA ILE A 2 11.52 -9.22 -5.11
C ILE A 2 10.31 -9.32 -4.15
N TRP A 3 9.81 -10.53 -3.89
CA TRP A 3 8.73 -10.74 -2.92
C TRP A 3 9.10 -10.36 -1.48
N ILE A 4 10.38 -10.45 -1.10
CA ILE A 4 10.87 -10.04 0.24
C ILE A 4 10.75 -8.52 0.37
N ILE A 5 11.15 -7.78 -0.67
CA ILE A 5 10.98 -6.32 -0.72
C ILE A 5 9.50 -5.98 -0.60
N GLY A 6 8.63 -6.65 -1.38
CA GLY A 6 7.19 -6.46 -1.30
C GLY A 6 6.64 -6.70 0.11
N ALA A 7 7.06 -7.78 0.78
CA ALA A 7 6.64 -8.11 2.13
C ALA A 7 7.10 -7.07 3.17
N VAL A 8 8.34 -6.58 3.08
CA VAL A 8 8.86 -5.53 3.98
C VAL A 8 8.07 -4.23 3.81
N LEU A 9 7.83 -3.80 2.56
CA LEU A 9 7.04 -2.61 2.28
C LEU A 9 5.60 -2.76 2.79
N MET A 10 5.02 -3.95 2.62
CA MET A 10 3.69 -4.27 3.13
C MET A 10 3.63 -4.18 4.66
N LEU A 11 4.63 -4.71 5.38
CA LEU A 11 4.71 -4.62 6.84
C LEU A 11 4.83 -3.17 7.32
N VAL A 12 5.68 -2.37 6.69
CA VAL A 12 5.83 -0.94 7.01
C VAL A 12 4.50 -0.20 6.83
N GLY A 13 3.81 -0.44 5.71
CA GLY A 13 2.51 0.18 5.48
C GLY A 13 1.42 -0.32 6.44
N LEU A 14 1.47 -1.60 6.84
CA LEU A 14 0.55 -2.19 7.83
C LEU A 14 0.72 -1.55 9.22
N LEU A 15 1.95 -1.23 9.63
CA LEU A 15 2.22 -0.47 10.86
C LEU A 15 1.59 0.93 10.81
N GLY A 16 1.55 1.54 9.63
CA GLY A 16 0.79 2.77 9.37
C GLY A 16 -0.72 2.53 9.51
N TYR A 17 -1.27 1.52 8.83
CA TYR A 17 -2.71 1.22 8.84
C TYR A 17 -3.27 0.96 10.24
N THR A 18 -2.56 0.14 11.03
CA THR A 18 -2.90 -0.16 12.42
C THR A 18 -2.82 1.06 13.34
N GLY A 19 -2.06 2.08 12.94
CA GLY A 19 -1.81 3.25 13.76
C GLY A 19 -0.86 2.96 14.93
N LEU A 20 -0.11 1.86 14.91
CA LEU A 20 0.98 1.60 15.86
C LEU A 20 2.14 2.56 15.61
N TRP A 21 2.42 2.86 14.34
CA TRP A 21 3.38 3.87 13.94
C TRP A 21 2.65 5.07 13.34
N ARG A 22 2.63 6.20 14.06
CA ARG A 22 1.98 7.46 13.62
C ARG A 22 2.94 8.63 13.44
N SER A 23 4.23 8.47 13.76
CA SER A 23 5.17 9.60 13.75
C SER A 23 5.38 10.19 12.35
N TRP A 24 5.26 9.37 11.30
CA TRP A 24 5.28 9.81 9.91
C TRP A 24 4.14 10.75 9.52
N ALA A 25 3.00 10.72 10.23
CA ALA A 25 1.84 11.55 9.95
C ALA A 25 1.89 12.92 10.65
N LYS A 26 2.89 13.18 11.50
CA LYS A 26 2.95 14.40 12.34
C LYS A 26 3.36 15.68 11.59
N GLY A 27 3.94 15.56 10.39
CA GLY A 27 4.48 16.70 9.61
C GLY A 27 3.65 17.12 8.40
N GLY A 28 2.44 16.57 8.23
CA GLY A 28 1.58 16.82 7.06
C GLY A 28 0.86 15.55 6.59
N LEU A 29 -0.16 15.72 5.74
CA LEU A 29 -0.98 14.63 5.19
C LEU A 29 -0.24 13.88 4.08
N SER A 30 0.81 13.15 4.46
CA SER A 30 1.59 12.37 3.51
C SER A 30 1.09 10.93 3.46
N TYR A 31 0.56 10.49 2.33
CA TYR A 31 -0.08 9.17 2.18
C TYR A 31 0.89 8.03 1.91
N TRP A 32 2.17 8.33 1.70
CA TRP A 32 3.17 7.38 1.24
C TRP A 32 3.22 6.09 2.07
N VAL A 33 3.12 6.16 3.41
CA VAL A 33 3.14 4.96 4.26
C VAL A 33 1.97 4.04 3.97
N LEU A 34 0.77 4.60 3.77
CA LEU A 34 -0.41 3.80 3.40
C LEU A 34 -0.24 3.22 1.99
N GLY A 35 0.39 3.98 1.08
CA GLY A 35 0.69 3.50 -0.26
C GLY A 35 1.72 2.37 -0.31
N LEU A 36 2.70 2.37 0.59
CA LEU A 36 3.67 1.28 0.72
C LEU A 36 3.01 -0.07 0.98
N PHE A 37 1.88 -0.08 1.72
CA PHE A 37 1.11 -1.30 1.93
C PHE A 37 0.61 -1.88 0.61
N TRP A 38 -0.11 -1.08 -0.19
CA TRP A 38 -0.70 -1.50 -1.45
C TRP A 38 0.34 -1.82 -2.51
N PHE A 39 1.42 -1.03 -2.55
CA PHE A 39 2.54 -1.28 -3.45
C PHE A 39 3.24 -2.61 -3.11
N GLY A 40 3.55 -2.82 -1.82
CA GLY A 40 4.12 -4.07 -1.33
C GLY A 40 3.24 -5.29 -1.60
N LEU A 41 1.93 -5.17 -1.35
CA LEU A 41 0.93 -6.19 -1.67
C LEU A 41 0.93 -6.52 -3.16
N GLY A 42 0.94 -5.51 -4.04
CA GLY A 42 1.02 -5.70 -5.48
C GLY A 42 2.28 -6.47 -5.91
N ILE A 43 3.45 -6.14 -5.35
CA ILE A 43 4.71 -6.87 -5.61
C ILE A 43 4.63 -8.34 -5.17
N VAL A 44 4.07 -8.61 -3.98
CA VAL A 44 3.90 -9.97 -3.47
C VAL A 44 2.96 -10.75 -4.38
N LEU A 45 1.81 -10.19 -4.74
CA LEU A 45 0.84 -10.86 -5.61
C LEU A 45 1.39 -11.07 -7.03
N VAL A 46 2.12 -10.11 -7.60
CA VAL A 46 2.84 -10.31 -8.85
C VAL A 46 3.78 -11.50 -8.72
N SER A 47 4.54 -11.59 -7.63
CA SER A 47 5.47 -12.71 -7.42
C SER A 47 4.76 -14.06 -7.34
N VAL A 48 3.60 -14.12 -6.67
CA VAL A 48 2.75 -15.32 -6.61
C VAL A 48 2.23 -15.69 -7.99
N VAL A 49 1.67 -14.71 -8.72
CA VAL A 49 1.21 -14.92 -10.09
C VAL A 49 2.36 -15.43 -10.95
N LEU A 50 3.54 -14.82 -10.86
CA LEU A 50 4.73 -15.23 -11.63
C LEU A 50 5.21 -16.66 -11.32
N ALA A 51 4.89 -17.21 -10.14
CA ALA A 51 5.24 -18.57 -9.74
C ALA A 51 4.21 -19.64 -10.19
N LEU A 52 3.01 -19.25 -10.61
CA LEU A 52 1.97 -20.19 -11.08
C LEU A 52 2.30 -20.71 -12.49
N PRO A 53 2.33 -22.05 -12.71
CA PRO A 53 2.42 -22.63 -14.05
C PRO A 53 1.12 -22.41 -14.84
N ASP A 54 1.21 -22.32 -16.16
CA ASP A 54 0.09 -22.26 -17.11
C ASP A 54 -1.00 -21.21 -16.82
N ARG A 55 -0.60 -20.09 -16.21
CA ARG A 55 -1.52 -18.98 -15.92
C ARG A 55 -1.92 -18.23 -17.19
N PRO A 56 -3.15 -17.71 -17.26
CA PRO A 56 -3.53 -16.81 -18.34
C PRO A 56 -2.79 -15.46 -18.21
N GLY A 57 -2.27 -14.94 -19.33
CA GLY A 57 -1.43 -13.73 -19.33
C GLY A 57 -2.12 -12.49 -18.75
N TRP A 58 -3.45 -12.41 -18.82
CA TRP A 58 -4.20 -11.27 -18.26
C TRP A 58 -4.15 -11.21 -16.73
N LEU A 59 -3.91 -12.34 -16.04
CA LEU A 59 -3.89 -12.42 -14.58
C LEU A 59 -2.79 -11.55 -13.96
N PHE A 60 -1.69 -11.31 -14.69
CA PHE A 60 -0.61 -10.44 -14.26
C PHE A 60 -1.04 -8.99 -14.06
N TRP A 61 -2.00 -8.51 -14.86
CA TRP A 61 -2.41 -7.10 -14.83
C TRP A 61 -3.13 -6.72 -13.54
N ILE A 62 -3.82 -7.67 -12.89
CA ILE A 62 -4.51 -7.40 -11.63
C ILE A 62 -3.55 -6.91 -10.54
N PRO A 63 -2.53 -7.68 -10.14
CA PRO A 63 -1.60 -7.23 -9.10
C PRO A 63 -0.66 -6.11 -9.58
N ALA A 64 -0.38 -6.02 -10.89
CA ALA A 64 0.40 -4.91 -11.45
C ALA A 64 -0.34 -3.57 -11.30
N VAL A 65 -1.66 -3.55 -11.53
CA VAL A 65 -2.49 -2.35 -11.30
C VAL A 65 -2.55 -2.01 -9.81
N ILE A 66 -2.66 -3.00 -8.93
CA ILE A 66 -2.61 -2.78 -7.47
C ILE A 66 -1.28 -2.13 -7.07
N ALA A 67 -0.15 -2.62 -7.58
CA ALA A 67 1.16 -2.02 -7.34
C ALA A 67 1.19 -0.57 -7.84
N LEU A 68 0.75 -0.32 -9.08
CA LEU A 68 0.74 1.01 -9.67
C LEU A 68 -0.13 2.00 -8.86
N LEU A 69 -1.32 1.58 -8.44
CA LEU A 69 -2.21 2.39 -7.60
C LEU A 69 -1.60 2.62 -6.21
N GLY A 70 -0.92 1.62 -5.64
CA GLY A 70 -0.16 1.77 -4.41
C GLY A 70 0.94 2.83 -4.53
N ALA A 71 1.70 2.83 -5.62
CA ALA A 71 2.71 3.85 -5.88
C ALA A 71 2.08 5.25 -6.10
N ALA A 72 0.98 5.32 -6.88
CA ALA A 72 0.22 6.55 -7.11
C ALA A 72 -0.41 7.12 -5.83
N SER A 73 -0.67 6.27 -4.84
CA SER A 73 -1.30 6.72 -3.61
C SER A 73 -0.40 7.54 -2.69
N THR A 74 0.88 7.73 -3.05
CA THR A 74 1.76 8.72 -2.42
C THR A 74 1.22 10.15 -2.54
N TRP A 75 0.55 10.48 -3.65
CA TRP A 75 -0.03 11.80 -3.89
C TRP A 75 -1.47 11.92 -3.39
N TYR A 76 -2.27 10.86 -3.57
CA TYR A 76 -3.67 10.85 -3.18
C TYR A 76 -4.15 9.45 -2.85
N LEU A 77 -4.74 9.29 -1.66
CA LEU A 77 -5.43 8.06 -1.29
C LEU A 77 -6.91 8.36 -1.00
N PRO A 78 -7.86 7.66 -1.66
CA PRO A 78 -9.28 7.81 -1.40
C PRO A 78 -9.64 7.60 0.08
N PRO A 79 -10.64 8.33 0.63
CA PRO A 79 -11.02 8.20 2.03
C PRO A 79 -11.39 6.78 2.46
N ALA A 80 -11.94 5.96 1.55
CA ALA A 80 -12.28 4.56 1.81
C ALA A 80 -11.05 3.69 2.14
N LEU A 81 -9.89 4.02 1.55
CA LEU A 81 -8.64 3.29 1.78
C LEU A 81 -7.83 3.91 2.92
N THR A 82 -8.24 5.03 3.50
CA THR A 82 -7.56 5.63 4.65
C THR A 82 -8.12 5.10 5.98
N PRO A 83 -7.25 4.76 6.96
CA PRO A 83 -7.71 4.25 8.25
C PRO A 83 -8.46 5.34 9.04
N ARG A 84 -9.37 4.91 9.93
CA ARG A 84 -10.24 5.82 10.70
C ARG A 84 -9.45 6.83 11.53
N TRP A 85 -8.35 6.39 12.16
CA TRP A 85 -7.49 7.26 12.98
C TRP A 85 -6.87 8.39 12.15
N PHE A 86 -6.47 8.10 10.91
CA PHE A 86 -5.86 9.09 10.02
C PHE A 86 -6.89 10.10 9.54
N ARG A 87 -8.13 9.65 9.26
CA ARG A 87 -9.26 10.54 8.96
C ARG A 87 -9.60 11.46 10.13
N ALA A 88 -9.61 10.94 11.36
CA ALA A 88 -9.86 11.74 12.56
C ALA A 88 -8.77 12.80 12.80
N LEU A 89 -7.49 12.42 12.60
CA LEU A 89 -6.37 13.36 12.66
C LEU A 89 -6.51 14.45 11.59
N ARG A 90 -6.93 14.09 10.38
CA ARG A 90 -7.14 15.05 9.30
C ARG A 90 -8.28 16.02 9.57
N SER A 91 -9.38 15.57 10.19
CA SER A 91 -10.50 16.45 10.54
C SER A 91 -10.14 17.43 11.65
N SER A 92 -9.19 17.11 12.54
CA SER A 92 -8.76 18.05 13.58
C SER A 92 -7.77 19.12 13.09
N TRP A 93 -7.30 19.01 11.84
CA TRP A 93 -6.43 20.00 11.19
C TRP A 93 -7.21 21.01 10.34
N ARG A 94 -8.50 20.76 10.08
CA ARG A 94 -9.42 21.71 9.45
C ARG A 94 -10.09 22.56 10.50
#